data_AF-A0A2G8XRG3-F1
#
_entry.id   AF-A0A2G8XRG3-F1
#
_cell.length_a   1.000
_cell.length_b   1.000
_cell.length_c   1.000
_cell.angle_alpha   90.00
_cell.angle_beta   90.00
_cell.angle_gamma   90.00
#
_symmetry.space_group_name_H-M   'P 1'
#
loop_
_entity.id
_entity.type
_entity.pdbx_description
1 polymer ?
#
loop_
_entity_poly.entity_id
_entity_poly.type
_entity_poly.pdbx_seq_one_letter_code
_entity_poly.pdbx_strand_id
1 'polypeptide(L)'
;MELVSKVEDQDLLPFVGYCRIFVVDNDGLQRKTKGSRVEAPLHMRVENGKRIFSAYFPPKDPVTMLKIQSDEQEFIYGKLWVGTICKPEENPNTNRLLCVIQGQNCKRLSEEVDSSPDSTCKCKAYMPFLPECYSKPVDVRLTTADEKFVTKLVKLEVEVPDEMYEPWMRYYKTLKKVDQEDKNGEKDEKK
;
A
#
# COMPACT_ATOMS: atom_id res chain seq x y z
N MET A 1 -12.71 -4.26 -31.57
CA MET A 1 -12.10 -4.37 -30.24
C MET A 1 -13.13 -3.84 -29.26
N GLU A 2 -14.14 -4.65 -28.97
CA GLU A 2 -15.23 -4.31 -28.04
C GLU A 2 -14.79 -4.73 -26.65
N LEU A 3 -14.13 -3.81 -25.93
CA LEU A 3 -13.65 -4.01 -24.57
C LEU A 3 -14.47 -3.18 -23.57
N VAL A 4 -15.78 -3.01 -23.80
CA VAL A 4 -16.71 -2.63 -22.74
C VAL A 4 -18.10 -3.18 -23.09
N SER A 5 -18.30 -4.49 -22.96
CA SER A 5 -19.62 -4.92 -22.49
C SER A 5 -19.76 -4.32 -21.10
N LYS A 6 -20.82 -3.54 -20.87
CA LYS A 6 -21.15 -2.89 -19.59
C LYS A 6 -21.03 -3.91 -18.46
N VAL A 7 -19.88 -3.98 -17.82
CA VAL A 7 -19.75 -4.49 -16.47
C VAL A 7 -20.48 -3.45 -15.64
N GLU A 8 -21.58 -3.84 -15.00
CA GLU A 8 -22.27 -2.96 -14.08
C GLU A 8 -21.24 -2.46 -13.05
N ASP A 9 -21.10 -1.14 -12.90
CA ASP A 9 -20.11 -0.49 -12.00
C ASP A 9 -20.18 -0.99 -10.53
N GLN A 10 -21.15 -1.84 -10.20
CA GLN A 10 -21.38 -2.42 -8.87
C GLN A 10 -20.37 -3.51 -8.48
N ASP A 11 -19.74 -4.19 -9.43
CA ASP A 11 -18.82 -5.31 -9.11
C ASP A 11 -17.37 -4.88 -8.89
N LEU A 12 -16.98 -3.68 -9.34
CA LEU A 12 -15.61 -3.20 -9.22
C LEU A 12 -15.43 -2.34 -7.97
N LEU A 13 -14.50 -2.76 -7.11
CA LEU A 13 -14.11 -1.94 -5.97
C LEU A 13 -13.54 -0.60 -6.46
N PRO A 14 -13.93 0.54 -5.86
CA PRO A 14 -13.42 1.85 -6.26
C PRO A 14 -11.90 1.94 -6.17
N PHE A 15 -11.27 2.30 -7.29
CA PHE A 15 -9.85 2.68 -7.32
C PHE A 15 -9.63 3.94 -6.49
N VAL A 16 -8.61 3.92 -5.64
CA VAL A 16 -8.24 5.07 -4.80
C VAL A 16 -6.77 5.43 -4.87
N GLY A 17 -5.90 4.56 -5.38
CA GLY A 17 -4.47 4.77 -5.23
C GLY A 17 -3.58 3.64 -5.72
N TYR A 18 -2.35 3.65 -5.23
CA TYR A 18 -1.36 2.59 -5.47
C TYR A 18 -0.66 2.21 -4.17
N CYS A 19 -0.27 0.95 -4.06
CA CYS A 19 0.65 0.50 -3.02
C CYS A 19 1.95 0.01 -3.62
N ARG A 20 3.05 0.23 -2.92
CA ARG A 20 4.35 -0.37 -3.21
C ARG A 20 4.88 -1.03 -1.95
N ILE A 21 5.25 -2.30 -2.07
CA ILE A 21 5.83 -3.09 -0.99
C ILE A 21 7.18 -3.61 -1.48
N PHE A 22 8.18 -3.58 -0.62
CA PHE A 22 9.52 -4.04 -0.93
C PHE A 22 10.25 -4.56 0.30
N VAL A 23 11.27 -5.38 0.03
CA VAL A 23 12.19 -5.88 1.02
C VAL A 23 13.34 -4.89 1.19
N VAL A 24 13.67 -4.58 2.44
CA VAL A 24 14.84 -3.80 2.84
C VAL A 24 15.76 -4.65 3.71
N ASP A 25 17.05 -4.35 3.72
CA ASP A 25 18.00 -4.95 4.66
C ASP A 25 18.00 -4.24 6.03
N ASN A 26 18.86 -4.70 6.96
CA ASN A 26 19.06 -4.12 8.29
C ASN A 26 19.42 -2.62 8.26
N ASP A 27 20.05 -2.13 7.19
CA ASP A 27 20.42 -0.72 7.03
C ASP A 27 19.26 0.11 6.43
N GLY A 28 18.12 -0.53 6.14
CA GLY A 28 16.95 0.09 5.52
C GLY A 28 17.11 0.30 4.01
N LEU A 29 18.12 -0.30 3.37
CA LEU A 29 18.34 -0.19 1.95
C LEU A 29 17.47 -1.18 1.19
N GLN A 30 16.78 -0.69 0.16
CA GLN A 30 15.94 -1.52 -0.68
C GLN A 30 16.76 -2.55 -1.46
N ARG A 31 16.38 -3.83 -1.32
CA ARG A 31 16.94 -4.91 -2.13
C ARG A 31 16.60 -4.72 -3.60
N LYS A 32 17.59 -4.81 -4.48
CA LYS A 32 17.44 -4.72 -5.95
C LYS A 32 17.51 -6.08 -6.65
N THR A 33 16.92 -7.09 -6.04
CA THR A 33 16.89 -8.47 -6.56
C THR A 33 15.50 -8.81 -7.09
N LYS A 34 15.41 -9.84 -7.95
CA LYS A 34 14.12 -10.31 -8.45
C LYS A 34 13.29 -10.87 -7.29
N GLY A 35 12.05 -10.42 -7.15
CA GLY A 35 11.18 -10.86 -6.06
C GLY A 35 11.24 -9.98 -4.81
N SER A 36 11.95 -8.86 -4.83
CA SER A 36 12.07 -7.96 -3.66
C SER A 36 11.10 -6.79 -3.66
N ARG A 37 10.26 -6.63 -4.70
CA ARG A 37 9.34 -5.50 -4.85
C ARG A 37 8.10 -5.88 -5.61
N VAL A 38 6.96 -5.39 -5.16
CA VAL A 38 5.71 -5.44 -5.90
C VAL A 38 4.97 -4.10 -5.79
N GLU A 39 4.17 -3.79 -6.81
CA GLU A 39 3.33 -2.62 -6.87
C GLU A 39 1.98 -2.99 -7.48
N ALA A 40 0.89 -2.43 -6.95
CA ALA A 40 -0.45 -2.70 -7.44
C ALA A 40 -1.41 -1.52 -7.18
N PRO A 41 -2.50 -1.42 -7.96
CA PRO A 41 -3.59 -0.50 -7.64
C PRO A 41 -4.22 -0.82 -6.30
N LEU A 42 -4.56 0.24 -5.56
CA LEU A 42 -5.24 0.20 -4.29
C LEU A 42 -6.72 0.52 -4.50
N HIS A 43 -7.57 -0.32 -3.95
CA HIS A 43 -9.02 -0.16 -3.96
C HIS A 43 -9.54 -0.01 -2.54
N MET A 44 -10.70 0.61 -2.36
CA MET A 44 -11.28 0.85 -1.05
C MET A 44 -12.71 0.32 -0.97
N ARG A 45 -13.03 -0.36 0.14
CA ARG A 45 -14.41 -0.60 0.56
C ARG A 45 -14.68 -0.04 1.95
N VAL A 46 -15.96 0.11 2.28
CA VAL A 46 -16.41 0.54 3.61
C VAL A 46 -17.02 -0.65 4.31
N GLU A 47 -16.62 -0.88 5.54
CA GLU A 47 -17.06 -2.03 6.33
C GLU A 47 -17.06 -1.66 7.81
N ASN A 48 -18.22 -1.70 8.47
CA ASN A 48 -18.37 -1.55 9.93
C ASN A 48 -17.63 -0.33 10.54
N GLY A 49 -17.77 0.87 9.94
CA GLY A 49 -17.11 2.10 10.45
C GLY A 49 -15.60 2.15 10.18
N LYS A 50 -15.13 1.34 9.23
CA LYS A 50 -13.73 1.31 8.77
C LYS A 50 -13.69 1.40 7.24
N ARG A 51 -12.56 1.92 6.74
CA ARG A 51 -12.15 1.85 5.35
C ARG A 51 -11.12 0.74 5.19
N ILE A 52 -11.44 -0.23 4.34
CA ILE A 52 -10.54 -1.34 4.02
C ILE A 52 -9.89 -1.05 2.68
N PHE A 53 -8.58 -0.83 2.71
CA PHE A 53 -7.78 -0.62 1.51
C PHE A 53 -7.17 -1.94 1.07
N SER A 54 -7.46 -2.39 -0.13
CA SER A 54 -7.02 -3.67 -0.66
C SER A 54 -6.19 -3.51 -1.93
N ALA A 55 -5.09 -4.26 -1.99
CA ALA A 55 -4.31 -4.43 -3.21
C ALA A 55 -4.06 -5.91 -3.47
N TYR A 56 -4.10 -6.30 -4.73
CA TYR A 56 -3.92 -7.68 -5.18
C TYR A 56 -2.69 -7.78 -6.06
N PHE A 57 -1.90 -8.82 -5.84
CA PHE A 57 -0.65 -9.06 -6.54
C PHE A 57 -0.74 -10.37 -7.31
N PRO A 58 -0.25 -10.42 -8.56
CA PRO A 58 -0.35 -11.62 -9.38
C PRO A 58 0.62 -12.71 -8.88
N PRO A 59 0.16 -13.82 -8.26
CA PRO A 59 1.08 -14.86 -7.76
C PRO A 59 1.91 -15.48 -8.89
N LYS A 60 1.28 -15.65 -10.05
CA LYS A 60 1.85 -16.34 -11.21
C LYS A 60 2.80 -15.49 -12.04
N ASP A 61 2.90 -14.18 -11.77
CA ASP A 61 3.85 -13.33 -12.48
C ASP A 61 5.26 -13.56 -11.89
N PRO A 62 6.19 -14.14 -12.66
CA PRO A 62 7.54 -14.36 -12.17
C PRO A 62 8.35 -13.06 -12.10
N VAL A 63 7.94 -11.97 -12.75
CA VAL A 63 8.65 -10.70 -12.84
C VAL A 63 8.19 -9.73 -11.76
N THR A 64 6.87 -9.59 -11.57
CA THR A 64 6.27 -8.64 -10.62
C THR A 64 5.71 -9.34 -9.38
N MET A 65 6.60 -9.96 -8.61
CA MET A 65 6.24 -10.63 -7.35
C MET A 65 7.09 -10.13 -6.18
N LEU A 66 6.55 -10.26 -4.97
CA LEU A 66 7.31 -10.12 -3.73
C LEU A 66 7.36 -11.47 -3.01
N LYS A 67 8.57 -11.95 -2.74
CA LYS A 67 8.81 -13.19 -2.02
C LYS A 67 9.05 -12.87 -0.56
N ILE A 68 8.46 -13.67 0.32
CA ILE A 68 8.79 -13.64 1.74
C ILE A 68 9.81 -14.76 1.96
N GLN A 69 11.04 -14.39 2.31
CA GLN A 69 12.11 -15.34 2.61
C GLN A 69 12.35 -15.33 4.11
N SER A 70 12.64 -16.49 4.70
CA SER A 70 12.96 -16.58 6.12
C SER A 70 14.40 -16.09 6.39
N ASP A 71 14.63 -14.79 6.23
CA ASP A 71 15.90 -14.12 6.52
C ASP A 71 15.72 -13.12 7.68
N GLU A 72 16.61 -13.21 8.67
CA GLU A 72 16.62 -12.34 9.86
C GLU A 72 17.11 -10.92 9.55
N GLN A 73 17.89 -10.75 8.49
CA GLN A 73 18.47 -9.46 8.11
C GLN A 73 17.59 -8.67 7.14
N GLU A 74 16.40 -9.19 6.82
CA GLU A 74 15.47 -8.59 5.87
C GLU A 74 14.15 -8.19 6.54
N PHE A 75 13.58 -7.09 6.05
CA PHE A 75 12.29 -6.57 6.50
C PHE A 75 11.39 -6.26 5.33
N ILE A 76 10.11 -6.55 5.47
CA ILE A 76 9.06 -6.03 4.59
C ILE A 76 8.71 -4.62 5.03
N TYR A 77 8.73 -3.70 4.07
CA TYR A 77 8.32 -2.32 4.22
C TYR A 77 7.45 -1.91 3.02
N GLY A 78 6.59 -0.91 3.20
CA GLY A 78 5.72 -0.48 2.12
C GLY A 78 5.04 0.86 2.35
N LYS A 79 4.53 1.42 1.26
CA LYS A 79 3.85 2.72 1.24
C LYS A 79 2.60 2.64 0.37
N LEU A 80 1.56 3.31 0.81
CA LEU A 80 0.28 3.42 0.11
C LEU A 80 0.03 4.91 -0.17
N TRP A 81 -0.31 5.25 -1.41
CA TRP A 81 -0.63 6.61 -1.82
C TRP A 81 -2.03 6.67 -2.42
N VAL A 82 -2.71 7.79 -2.24
CA VAL A 82 -3.97 8.08 -2.92
C VAL A 82 -3.75 8.83 -4.23
N GLY A 83 -4.49 8.46 -5.27
CA GLY A 83 -4.39 9.01 -6.61
C GLY A 83 -3.40 8.26 -7.49
N THR A 84 -2.65 8.98 -8.32
CA THR A 84 -1.78 8.37 -9.32
C THR A 84 -0.57 7.68 -8.72
N ILE A 85 0.04 6.77 -9.48
CA ILE A 85 1.29 6.11 -9.15
C ILE A 85 2.38 7.13 -8.78
N CYS A 86 3.17 6.83 -7.75
CA CYS A 86 4.37 7.60 -7.42
C CYS A 86 5.47 7.20 -8.41
N LYS A 87 5.79 8.11 -9.34
CA LYS A 87 6.77 7.81 -10.38
C LYS A 87 8.18 7.58 -9.78
N PRO A 88 9.07 6.84 -10.46
CA PRO A 88 10.42 6.58 -9.95
C PRO A 88 11.23 7.83 -9.59
N GLU A 89 11.02 8.92 -10.32
CA GLU A 89 11.65 10.23 -10.12
C GLU A 89 11.01 11.08 -9.01
N GLU A 90 9.82 10.70 -8.54
CA GLU A 90 9.11 11.43 -7.48
C GLU A 90 9.61 10.98 -6.10
N ASN A 91 9.70 11.93 -5.18
CA ASN A 91 9.96 11.62 -3.77
C ASN A 91 8.83 10.72 -3.24
N PRO A 92 9.10 9.50 -2.76
CA PRO A 92 8.06 8.60 -2.26
C PRO A 92 7.34 9.13 -1.01
N ASN A 93 7.88 10.13 -0.32
CA ASN A 93 7.21 10.84 0.76
C ASN A 93 6.38 12.02 0.21
N THR A 94 5.50 11.74 -0.75
CA THR A 94 4.60 12.76 -1.27
C THR A 94 3.49 13.11 -0.27
N ASN A 95 2.93 14.30 -0.43
CA ASN A 95 1.70 14.77 0.20
C ASN A 95 0.45 13.87 -0.04
N ARG A 96 0.55 12.88 -0.95
CA ARG A 96 -0.51 11.89 -1.24
C ARG A 96 -0.41 10.61 -0.41
N LEU A 97 0.61 10.50 0.44
CA LEU A 97 0.88 9.31 1.26
C LEU A 97 -0.27 9.09 2.25
N LEU A 98 -0.85 7.89 2.20
CA LEU A 98 -1.94 7.44 3.07
C LEU A 98 -1.37 6.71 4.28
N CYS A 99 -0.63 5.61 4.03
CA CYS A 99 -0.08 4.74 5.05
C CYS A 99 1.36 4.35 4.74
N VAL A 100 2.15 4.13 5.79
CA VAL A 100 3.49 3.54 5.75
C VAL A 100 3.48 2.27 6.59
N ILE A 101 3.72 1.13 5.95
CA ILE A 101 3.84 -0.15 6.64
C ILE A 101 5.14 -0.11 7.46
N GLN A 102 5.03 -0.42 8.75
CA GLN A 102 6.18 -0.56 9.63
C GLN A 102 7.05 -1.71 9.14
N GLY A 103 8.38 -1.52 9.15
CA GLY A 103 9.33 -2.59 8.87
C GLY A 103 9.04 -3.82 9.73
N GLN A 104 8.69 -4.94 9.11
CA GLN A 104 8.45 -6.22 9.78
C GLN A 104 9.48 -7.24 9.32
N ASN A 105 10.10 -7.93 10.28
CA ASN A 105 11.16 -8.90 10.00
C ASN A 105 10.64 -10.07 9.14
N CYS A 106 11.33 -10.39 8.06
CA CYS A 106 10.88 -11.40 7.10
C CYS A 106 10.86 -12.81 7.70
N LYS A 107 11.82 -13.18 8.56
CA LYS A 107 11.78 -14.46 9.30
C LYS A 107 10.51 -14.56 10.15
N ARG A 108 10.22 -13.54 10.95
CA ARG A 108 8.99 -13.52 11.77
C ARG A 108 7.73 -13.65 10.91
N LEU A 109 7.65 -12.94 9.79
CA LEU A 109 6.50 -13.04 8.90
C LEU A 109 6.38 -14.43 8.27
N SER A 110 7.50 -15.09 7.95
CA SER A 110 7.51 -16.48 7.47
C SER A 110 6.94 -17.43 8.51
N GLU A 111 7.38 -17.30 9.77
CA GLU A 111 6.88 -18.11 10.89
C GLU A 111 5.38 -17.89 11.16
N GLU A 112 4.90 -16.64 11.06
CA GLU A 112 3.47 -16.32 11.16
C GLU A 112 2.65 -16.92 10.01
N VAL A 113 3.19 -16.94 8.78
CA VAL A 113 2.55 -17.58 7.63
C VAL A 113 2.47 -19.09 7.81
N ASP A 114 3.56 -19.74 8.23
CA ASP A 114 3.62 -21.19 8.42
C ASP A 114 2.66 -21.68 9.53
N SER A 115 2.39 -20.82 10.51
CA SER A 115 1.44 -21.10 11.61
C SER A 115 0.00 -20.67 11.31
N SER A 116 -0.25 -19.96 10.21
CA SER A 116 -1.57 -19.45 9.84
C SER A 116 -2.32 -20.44 8.94
N PRO A 117 -3.53 -20.89 9.30
CA PRO A 117 -4.34 -21.76 8.44
C PRO A 117 -4.72 -21.10 7.10
N ASP A 118 -4.80 -19.76 7.08
CA ASP A 118 -5.18 -18.97 5.90
C ASP A 118 -3.99 -18.41 5.11
N SER A 119 -2.75 -18.82 5.44
CA SER A 119 -1.52 -18.25 4.86
C SER A 119 -1.48 -16.71 4.97
N THR A 120 -1.72 -16.18 6.17
CA THR A 120 -1.73 -14.74 6.44
C THR A 120 -0.77 -14.36 7.55
N CYS A 121 -0.24 -13.15 7.49
CA CYS A 121 0.54 -12.55 8.57
C CYS A 121 0.07 -11.11 8.84
N LYS A 122 0.36 -10.60 10.03
CA LYS A 122 -0.15 -9.30 10.50
C LYS A 122 0.99 -8.31 10.68
N CYS A 123 0.81 -7.14 10.09
CA CYS A 123 1.72 -6.01 10.21
C CYS A 123 0.98 -4.80 10.77
N LYS A 124 1.74 -3.75 11.09
CA LYS A 124 1.20 -2.45 11.44
C LYS A 124 1.57 -1.42 10.37
N ALA A 125 0.72 -0.42 10.19
CA ALA A 125 1.04 0.76 9.39
C ALA A 125 0.71 2.04 10.14
N TYR A 126 1.35 3.13 9.74
CA TYR A 126 1.16 4.45 10.30
C TYR A 126 0.63 5.41 9.24
N MET A 127 -0.19 6.38 9.65
CA MET A 127 -0.73 7.43 8.77
C MET A 127 0.04 8.75 8.99
N PRO A 128 1.10 9.05 8.24
CA PRO A 128 2.14 10.00 8.68
C PRO A 128 1.68 11.45 8.84
N PHE A 129 0.60 11.85 8.14
CA PHE A 129 0.07 13.21 8.19
C PHE A 129 -0.93 13.45 9.32
N LEU A 130 -1.20 12.44 10.15
CA LEU A 130 -2.02 12.61 11.35
C LEU A 130 -1.15 12.98 12.57
N PRO A 131 -1.68 13.81 13.49
CA PRO A 131 -1.05 14.01 14.79
C PRO A 131 -0.90 12.68 15.53
N GLU A 132 0.21 12.51 16.24
CA GLU A 132 0.50 11.30 17.05
C GLU A 132 0.43 9.99 16.25
N CYS A 133 0.66 10.05 14.93
CA CYS A 133 0.48 8.91 14.03
C CYS A 133 1.23 7.64 14.44
N TYR A 134 2.42 7.77 15.04
CA TYR A 134 3.21 6.64 15.52
C TYR A 134 2.66 5.98 16.79
N SER A 135 1.75 6.64 17.51
CA SER A 135 1.09 6.07 18.71
C SER A 135 -0.21 5.34 18.38
N LYS A 136 -0.73 5.49 17.15
CA LYS A 136 -2.02 4.92 16.70
C LYS A 136 -1.82 4.13 15.40
N PRO A 137 -1.13 2.98 15.43
CA PRO A 137 -0.97 2.17 14.25
C PRO A 137 -2.30 1.56 13.78
N VAL A 138 -2.46 1.46 12.47
CA VAL A 138 -3.55 0.72 11.84
C VAL A 138 -3.12 -0.71 11.53
N ASP A 139 -4.10 -1.62 11.47
CA ASP A 139 -3.85 -3.03 11.18
C ASP A 139 -3.64 -3.28 9.69
N VAL A 140 -2.64 -4.11 9.39
CA VAL A 140 -2.33 -4.57 8.05
C VAL A 140 -2.36 -6.10 8.04
N ARG A 141 -3.11 -6.67 7.11
CA ARG A 141 -3.10 -8.10 6.81
C ARG A 141 -2.42 -8.34 5.48
N LEU A 142 -1.41 -9.21 5.49
CA LEU A 142 -0.78 -9.73 4.30
C LEU A 142 -1.28 -11.15 4.07
N THR A 143 -1.68 -11.47 2.83
CA THR A 143 -2.01 -12.84 2.43
C THR A 143 -0.94 -13.32 1.46
N THR A 144 -0.48 -14.55 1.68
CA THR A 144 0.53 -15.20 0.85
C THR A 144 -0.05 -16.40 0.11
N ALA A 145 0.69 -16.88 -0.88
CA ALA A 145 0.44 -18.15 -1.53
C ALA A 145 1.79 -18.83 -1.83
N ASP A 146 1.85 -20.13 -1.61
CA ASP A 146 3.01 -20.93 -1.98
C ASP A 146 2.91 -21.39 -3.44
N GLU A 147 3.92 -21.04 -4.23
CA GLU A 147 4.03 -21.50 -5.60
C GLU A 147 5.46 -21.97 -5.88
N LYS A 148 5.61 -23.26 -6.26
CA LYS A 148 6.91 -23.90 -6.51
C LYS A 148 7.90 -23.70 -5.34
N PHE A 149 7.44 -23.92 -4.11
CA PHE A 149 8.23 -23.77 -2.88
C PHE A 149 8.69 -22.33 -2.60
N VAL A 150 7.99 -21.34 -3.15
CA VAL A 150 8.23 -19.93 -2.88
C VAL A 150 6.96 -19.31 -2.35
N THR A 151 7.03 -18.79 -1.12
CA THR A 151 5.96 -18.02 -0.49
C THR A 151 5.94 -16.61 -1.08
N LYS A 152 4.84 -16.27 -1.77
CA LYS A 152 4.65 -15.00 -2.47
C LYS A 152 3.54 -14.19 -1.84
N LEU A 153 3.71 -12.89 -1.74
CA LEU A 153 2.64 -11.97 -1.33
C LEU A 153 1.61 -11.86 -2.46
N VAL A 154 0.33 -12.11 -2.15
CA VAL A 154 -0.79 -12.07 -3.12
C VAL A 154 -1.83 -11.02 -2.78
N LYS A 155 -1.92 -10.59 -1.53
CA LYS A 155 -2.86 -9.56 -1.11
C LYS A 155 -2.33 -8.73 0.04
N LEU A 156 -2.65 -7.45 0.01
CA LEU A 156 -2.52 -6.51 1.13
C LEU A 156 -3.90 -5.99 1.49
N GLU A 157 -4.23 -5.99 2.78
CA GLU A 157 -5.38 -5.27 3.33
C GLU A 157 -4.93 -4.36 4.48
N VAL A 158 -5.34 -3.09 4.44
CA VAL A 158 -5.11 -2.12 5.53
C VAL A 158 -6.46 -1.66 6.05
N GLU A 159 -6.71 -1.86 7.33
CA GLU A 159 -7.94 -1.43 8.00
C GLU A 159 -7.74 -0.06 8.64
N VAL A 160 -8.36 0.97 8.07
CA VAL A 160 -8.29 2.33 8.62
C VAL A 160 -9.64 2.67 9.26
N PRO A 161 -9.73 2.83 10.58
CA PRO A 161 -10.95 3.30 11.23
C PRO A 161 -11.38 4.69 10.71
N ASP A 162 -12.69 4.94 10.63
CA ASP A 162 -13.21 6.24 10.17
C ASP A 162 -12.70 7.42 11.03
N GLU A 163 -12.44 7.19 12.33
CA GLU A 163 -11.84 8.18 13.23
C GLU A 163 -10.44 8.65 12.79
N MET A 164 -9.69 7.82 12.07
CA MET A 164 -8.38 8.18 11.50
C MET A 164 -8.52 8.63 10.05
N TYR A 165 -9.42 8.00 9.29
CA TYR A 165 -9.62 8.32 7.89
C TYR A 165 -10.21 9.72 7.67
N GLU A 166 -11.20 10.13 8.45
CA GLU A 166 -11.86 11.42 8.29
C GLU A 166 -10.92 12.63 8.50
N PRO A 167 -10.07 12.67 9.55
CA PRO A 167 -9.03 13.70 9.68
C PRO A 167 -8.04 13.69 8.50
N TRP A 168 -7.63 12.50 8.04
CA TRP A 168 -6.72 12.39 6.90
C TRP A 168 -7.37 12.91 5.62
N MET A 169 -8.66 12.63 5.40
CA MET A 169 -9.41 13.16 4.27
C MET A 169 -9.55 14.68 4.30
N ARG A 170 -9.69 15.28 5.50
CA ARG A 170 -9.68 16.74 5.65
C ARG A 170 -8.32 17.32 5.24
N TYR A 171 -7.22 16.72 5.71
CA TYR A 171 -5.87 17.08 5.29
C TYR A 171 -5.73 17.00 3.76
N TYR A 172 -6.14 15.88 3.16
CA TYR A 172 -6.02 15.66 1.71
C TYR A 172 -6.87 16.63 0.88
N LYS A 173 -8.08 16.97 1.34
CA LYS A 173 -8.93 17.98 0.69
C LYS A 173 -8.31 19.38 0.76
N THR A 174 -7.73 19.76 1.90
CA THR A 174 -7.02 21.04 2.04
C THR A 174 -5.83 21.11 1.09
N LEU A 175 -5.04 20.04 1.02
CA LEU A 175 -3.93 19.93 0.10
C LEU A 175 -4.37 20.15 -1.36
N LYS A 176 -5.47 19.52 -1.77
CA LYS A 176 -6.00 19.69 -3.13
C LYS A 176 -6.45 21.10 -3.45
N LYS A 177 -6.93 21.86 -2.46
CA LYS A 177 -7.28 23.27 -2.64
C LYS A 177 -6.03 24.13 -2.85
N VAL A 178 -5.01 23.94 -2.02
CA VAL A 178 -3.72 24.65 -2.16
C VAL A 178 -3.08 24.35 -3.52
N ASP A 179 -3.01 23.07 -3.93
CA ASP A 179 -2.48 22.66 -5.24
C ASP A 179 -3.25 23.31 -6.43
N GLN A 180 -4.54 23.63 -6.25
CA GLN A 180 -5.35 24.29 -7.27
C GLN A 180 -5.12 25.80 -7.32
N GLU A 181 -5.00 26.43 -6.16
CA GLU A 181 -4.72 27.86 -6.02
C GLU A 181 -3.35 28.20 -6.63
N ASP A 182 -2.32 27.42 -6.31
CA ASP A 182 -0.96 27.60 -6.86
C ASP A 182 -0.96 27.52 -8.39
N LYS A 183 -1.66 26.54 -8.96
CA LYS A 183 -1.78 26.36 -10.42
C LYS A 183 -2.53 27.47 -11.12
N ASN A 184 -3.47 28.12 -10.43
CA ASN A 184 -4.21 29.25 -10.99
C ASN A 184 -3.34 30.52 -10.94
N GLY A 185 -2.62 30.75 -9.84
CA GLY A 185 -1.65 31.85 -9.73
C GLY A 185 -0.56 31.81 -10.80
N GLU A 186 0.03 30.64 -11.05
CA GLU A 186 1.04 30.47 -12.10
C GLU A 186 0.52 30.74 -13.53
N LYS A 187 -0.79 30.57 -13.76
CA LYS A 187 -1.41 30.85 -15.07
C LYS A 187 -1.69 32.34 -15.26
N ASP A 188 -1.98 33.04 -14.17
CA ASP A 188 -2.25 34.47 -14.21
C ASP A 188 -0.95 35.29 -14.32
N GLU A 189 0.17 34.82 -13.77
CA GLU A 189 1.50 35.45 -13.95
C GLU A 189 2.12 35.24 -15.35
N LYS A 190 1.65 34.25 -16.11
CA LYS A 190 2.13 33.94 -17.47
C LYS A 190 1.31 34.59 -18.59
N LYS A 191 0.35 35.45 -18.25
CA LYS A 191 -0.43 36.26 -19.19
C LYS A 191 -0.01 37.72 -19.14
#